data_AF-A0A8R1DTB5-F1
#
_entry.id   AF-A0A8R1DTB5-F1
#
_cell.length_a   1.000
_cell.length_b   1.000
_cell.length_c   1.000
_cell.angle_alpha   90.00
_cell.angle_beta   90.00
_cell.angle_gamma   90.00
#
_symmetry.space_group_name_H-M   'P 1'
#
loop_
_entity.id
_entity.type
_entity.pdbx_description
1 polymer ?
#
loop_
_entity_poly.entity_id
_entity_poly.type
_entity_poly.pdbx_seq_one_letter_code
_entity_poly.pdbx_strand_id
1 'polypeptide(L)'
;MTRTICALPFQHVQQTQRFLKDVLKIESSRVNPYLQAFKLSFPTNNPIRAKGRILAPPIIQFYKQNFIPDPRKSVRFSGKGKFIEPARIRSVAILNVDKGFRSVTKFAEQMERHCREQGITFEKPARDWKVVETHSEDTAGVKTFLSECLHKKVTIVVAIVNEKKPDIHDVLKYYEEKMGQQTIQICTDTAIKIMSEHGGKQTLENVLRKFNPKAGGTNFYLNIAPTVCGTSITPDATRLHEKLFARTQFIGFELSHTGARTQYDKQAELFDGEPTVVGVSYSLRQSTQLGGFSYFQPTREHKLSRLEEKFQICVDAYEKSAQSLPETIVVYRVGSGEGDFKRIFEEVNDMRKSAERTKQGYHPKFICILTQRHCHVRLFPERIQGRKAQEQNVPSGTVLETNVYRNGFDEFIMCCQTPMIVSFRGDFFLLMHLAFESNTAFFPEKKFWG
;
A
#
# COMPACT_ATOMS: atom_id res chain seq x y z
N MET A 1 13.31 -21.51 7.57
CA MET A 1 13.90 -20.15 7.61
C MET A 1 12.99 -19.15 8.34
N THR A 2 11.74 -18.91 7.89
CA THR A 2 10.83 -17.91 8.52
C THR A 2 10.65 -18.12 10.02
N ARG A 3 10.35 -19.35 10.48
CA ARG A 3 10.22 -19.66 11.92
C ARG A 3 11.49 -19.41 12.74
N THR A 4 12.67 -19.45 12.11
CA THR A 4 13.98 -19.35 12.75
C THR A 4 14.42 -17.89 12.95
N ILE A 5 14.01 -16.99 12.05
CA ILE A 5 14.38 -15.55 12.08
C ILE A 5 13.31 -14.66 12.75
N CYS A 6 12.17 -15.24 13.13
CA CYS A 6 11.07 -14.55 13.78
C CYS A 6 11.33 -14.40 15.28
N ALA A 7 11.57 -13.17 15.75
CA ALA A 7 11.70 -12.87 17.17
C ALA A 7 10.55 -11.97 17.65
N LEU A 8 10.05 -12.23 18.86
CA LEU A 8 9.16 -11.30 19.55
C LEU A 8 9.94 -10.05 20.02
N PRO A 9 9.27 -8.90 20.20
CA PRO A 9 9.92 -7.67 20.66
C PRO A 9 10.87 -7.85 21.86
N PHE A 10 10.41 -8.55 22.90
CA PHE A 10 11.22 -8.82 24.08
C PHE A 10 12.50 -9.61 23.74
N GLN A 11 12.37 -10.67 22.95
CA GLN A 11 13.50 -11.50 22.52
C GLN A 11 14.48 -10.70 21.66
N HIS A 12 13.97 -9.83 20.78
CA HIS A 12 14.79 -8.99 19.92
C HIS A 12 15.62 -7.99 20.72
N VAL A 13 15.02 -7.34 21.73
CA VAL A 13 15.74 -6.43 22.63
C VAL A 13 16.85 -7.18 23.37
N GLN A 14 16.55 -8.36 23.93
CA GLN A 14 17.56 -9.17 24.63
C GLN A 14 18.71 -9.62 23.72
N GLN A 15 18.40 -10.08 22.50
CA GLN A 15 19.42 -10.48 21.52
C GLN A 15 20.30 -9.30 21.12
N THR A 16 19.70 -8.13 20.90
CA THR A 16 20.43 -6.91 20.54
C THR A 16 21.36 -6.48 21.67
N GLN A 17 20.86 -6.42 22.91
CA GLN A 17 21.68 -6.07 24.08
C GLN A 17 22.87 -7.04 24.27
N ARG A 18 22.65 -8.34 24.11
CA ARG A 18 23.74 -9.34 24.13
C ARG A 18 24.76 -9.08 23.04
N PHE A 19 24.32 -8.79 21.81
CA PHE A 19 25.24 -8.46 20.71
C PHE A 19 26.06 -7.19 21.00
N LEU A 20 25.42 -6.12 21.49
CA LEU A 20 26.12 -4.88 21.87
C LEU A 20 27.15 -5.09 22.99
N LYS A 21 26.83 -5.95 23.96
CA LYS A 21 27.70 -6.27 25.10
C LYS A 21 28.83 -7.22 24.74
N ASP A 22 28.51 -8.36 24.13
CA ASP A 22 29.44 -9.48 23.99
C ASP A 22 30.27 -9.38 22.70
N VAL A 23 29.68 -8.85 21.63
CA VAL A 23 30.36 -8.72 20.32
C VAL A 23 30.98 -7.34 20.15
N LEU A 24 30.19 -6.28 20.30
CA LEU A 24 30.70 -4.90 20.15
C LEU A 24 31.45 -4.39 21.38
N LYS A 25 31.34 -5.08 22.52
CA LYS A 25 32.07 -4.77 23.76
C LYS A 25 31.87 -3.34 24.26
N ILE A 26 30.67 -2.80 24.08
CA ILE A 26 30.33 -1.41 24.40
C ILE A 26 30.33 -1.15 25.91
N GLU A 27 29.88 -2.11 26.72
CA GLU A 27 29.87 -2.06 28.19
C GLU A 27 30.69 -3.20 28.82
N SER A 28 31.70 -3.71 28.11
CA SER A 28 32.50 -4.83 28.62
C SER A 28 33.73 -4.32 29.37
N SER A 29 34.27 -5.13 30.30
CA SER A 29 35.53 -4.85 30.99
C SER A 29 36.73 -4.68 30.05
N ARG A 30 36.60 -5.12 28.79
CA ARG A 30 37.56 -4.87 27.70
C ARG A 30 36.88 -4.08 26.59
N VAL A 31 36.85 -2.75 26.71
CA VAL A 31 36.28 -1.86 25.69
C VAL A 31 36.91 -2.17 24.32
N ASN A 32 36.10 -2.15 23.28
CA ASN A 32 36.56 -2.41 21.92
C ASN A 32 37.73 -1.47 21.55
N PRO A 33 38.91 -2.00 21.16
CA PRO A 33 40.11 -1.19 20.92
C PRO A 33 39.91 -0.20 19.77
N TYR A 34 39.08 -0.53 18.78
CA TYR A 34 38.74 0.38 17.70
C TYR A 34 37.93 1.57 18.22
N LEU A 35 36.90 1.34 19.04
CA LEU A 35 36.11 2.43 19.63
C LEU A 35 36.98 3.35 20.51
N GLN A 36 37.89 2.76 21.28
CA GLN A 36 38.83 3.50 22.12
C GLN A 36 39.80 4.35 21.28
N ALA A 37 40.34 3.80 20.19
CA ALA A 37 41.22 4.54 19.28
C ALA A 37 40.55 5.78 18.68
N PHE A 38 39.25 5.71 18.38
CA PHE A 38 38.45 6.84 17.92
C PHE A 38 37.83 7.68 19.04
N LYS A 39 38.16 7.41 20.31
CA LYS A 39 37.62 8.08 21.50
C LYS A 39 36.08 8.08 21.55
N LEU A 40 35.47 7.02 21.04
CA LEU A 40 34.02 6.82 21.06
C LEU A 40 33.60 6.12 22.35
N SER A 41 32.69 6.73 23.09
CA SER A 41 32.05 6.15 24.26
C SER A 41 30.55 6.15 24.09
N PHE A 42 29.90 5.03 24.41
CA PHE A 42 28.44 4.96 24.43
C PHE A 42 27.98 4.88 25.89
N PRO A 43 27.04 5.74 26.32
CA PRO A 43 26.63 5.81 27.70
C PRO A 43 25.78 4.62 28.14
N THR A 44 25.16 3.90 27.20
CA THR A 44 24.34 2.72 27.50
C THR A 44 24.18 1.79 26.30
N ASN A 45 23.96 0.50 26.55
CA ASN A 45 23.47 -0.49 25.59
C ASN A 45 21.93 -0.61 25.57
N ASN A 46 21.23 0.16 26.40
CA ASN A 46 19.77 0.15 26.43
C ASN A 46 19.19 0.85 25.19
N PRO A 47 18.00 0.42 24.72
CA PRO A 47 17.29 1.13 23.68
C PRO A 47 17.07 2.61 24.04
N ILE A 48 17.18 3.47 23.03
CA ILE A 48 16.90 4.91 23.18
C ILE A 48 15.44 5.09 23.58
N ARG A 49 15.19 5.84 24.66
CA ARG A 49 13.85 6.23 25.08
C ARG A 49 13.43 7.50 24.37
N ALA A 50 12.22 7.49 23.83
CA ALA A 50 11.62 8.63 23.15
C ALA A 50 10.13 8.71 23.49
N LYS A 51 9.58 9.93 23.52
CA LYS A 51 8.14 10.15 23.68
C LYS A 51 7.46 9.97 22.32
N GLY A 52 6.59 8.97 22.22
CA GLY A 52 5.69 8.79 21.08
C GLY A 52 4.29 9.30 21.38
N ARG A 53 3.52 9.62 20.35
CA ARG A 53 2.09 9.92 20.41
C ARG A 53 1.29 8.89 19.61
N ILE A 54 0.06 8.61 20.01
CA ILE A 54 -0.83 7.74 19.22
C ILE A 54 -1.80 8.63 18.47
N LEU A 55 -1.77 8.56 17.13
CA LEU A 55 -2.71 9.29 16.29
C LEU A 55 -4.13 8.75 16.46
N ALA A 56 -5.09 9.68 16.45
CA ALA A 56 -6.49 9.31 16.42
C ALA A 56 -6.83 8.61 15.08
N PRO A 57 -7.56 7.50 15.11
CA PRO A 57 -7.99 6.81 13.90
C PRO A 57 -9.05 7.63 13.15
N PRO A 58 -9.12 7.51 11.81
CA PRO A 58 -10.14 8.18 11.02
C PRO A 58 -11.51 7.54 11.22
N ILE A 59 -12.56 8.26 10.82
CA ILE A 59 -13.88 7.69 10.56
C ILE A 59 -13.81 6.94 9.22
N ILE A 60 -14.18 5.67 9.23
CA ILE A 60 -14.40 4.87 8.02
C ILE A 60 -15.91 4.90 7.74
N GLN A 61 -16.29 5.63 6.70
CA GLN A 61 -17.69 5.86 6.32
C GLN A 61 -18.16 4.84 5.29
N PHE A 62 -19.21 4.11 5.64
CA PHE A 62 -19.98 3.19 4.81
C PHE A 62 -21.35 3.80 4.51
N TYR A 63 -22.13 3.12 3.65
CA TYR A 63 -23.49 3.57 3.38
C TYR A 63 -24.31 3.62 4.68
N LYS A 64 -24.70 4.85 5.07
CA LYS A 64 -25.47 5.16 6.28
C LYS A 64 -24.84 4.65 7.59
N GLN A 65 -23.55 4.35 7.62
CA GLN A 65 -22.87 3.86 8.82
C GLN A 65 -21.46 4.42 8.92
N ASN A 66 -21.07 4.86 10.11
CA ASN A 66 -19.70 5.27 10.43
C ASN A 66 -19.06 4.27 11.38
N PHE A 67 -17.79 3.98 11.15
CA PHE A 67 -16.98 3.13 12.01
C PHE A 67 -15.70 3.85 12.41
N ILE A 68 -15.42 3.91 13.71
CA ILE A 68 -14.17 4.46 14.25
C ILE A 68 -13.46 3.31 14.97
N PRO A 69 -12.29 2.87 14.50
CA PRO A 69 -11.48 1.87 15.21
C PRO A 69 -11.14 2.30 16.64
N ASP A 70 -11.05 1.36 17.58
CA ASP A 70 -10.48 1.64 18.91
C ASP A 70 -8.95 1.63 18.78
N PRO A 71 -8.24 2.75 19.02
CA PRO A 71 -6.79 2.83 18.85
C PRO A 71 -6.01 1.91 19.80
N ARG A 72 -6.65 1.39 20.86
CA ARG A 72 -6.04 0.49 21.85
C ARG A 72 -6.16 -0.98 21.49
N LYS A 73 -6.92 -1.32 20.45
CA LYS A 73 -7.20 -2.70 20.06
C LYS A 73 -6.67 -2.99 18.67
N SER A 74 -6.44 -4.27 18.39
CA SER A 74 -6.19 -4.70 17.01
C SER A 74 -7.37 -4.32 16.14
N VAL A 75 -7.10 -3.64 15.03
CA VAL A 75 -8.14 -3.21 14.09
C VAL A 75 -8.72 -4.44 13.42
N ARG A 76 -9.91 -4.86 13.85
CA ARG A 76 -10.70 -5.89 13.18
C ARG A 76 -11.89 -5.23 12.54
N PHE A 77 -12.04 -5.49 11.25
CA PHE A 77 -13.16 -4.99 10.47
C PHE A 77 -14.32 -5.98 10.61
N SER A 78 -15.25 -5.75 11.56
CA SER A 78 -16.48 -6.55 11.66
C SER A 78 -17.60 -5.88 10.86
N GLY A 79 -17.84 -6.39 9.65
CA GLY A 79 -18.79 -5.82 8.71
C GLY A 79 -20.24 -5.86 9.21
N LYS A 80 -20.83 -4.67 9.42
CA LYS A 80 -22.29 -4.47 9.37
C LYS A 80 -22.71 -3.41 8.33
N GLY A 81 -21.76 -2.67 7.76
CA GLY A 81 -22.03 -1.61 6.78
C GLY A 81 -21.98 -2.13 5.35
N LYS A 82 -22.85 -1.60 4.48
CA LYS A 82 -22.81 -1.81 3.03
C LYS A 82 -21.79 -0.89 2.38
N PHE A 83 -21.31 -1.23 1.18
CA PHE A 83 -20.37 -0.38 0.45
C PHE A 83 -20.93 1.03 0.24
N ILE A 84 -20.08 2.06 0.37
CA ILE A 84 -20.49 3.47 0.22
C ILE A 84 -21.00 3.76 -1.20
N GLU A 85 -20.32 3.21 -2.20
CA GLU A 85 -20.70 3.26 -3.61
C GLU A 85 -20.64 1.83 -4.18
N PRO A 86 -21.72 1.07 -4.11
CA PRO A 86 -21.74 -0.26 -4.69
C PRO A 86 -21.69 -0.20 -6.22
N ALA A 87 -20.95 -1.13 -6.82
CA ALA A 87 -20.83 -1.25 -8.28
C ALA A 87 -22.17 -1.57 -8.95
N ARG A 88 -22.31 -1.10 -10.21
CA ARG A 88 -23.39 -1.49 -11.12
C ARG A 88 -22.82 -2.39 -12.21
N ILE A 89 -23.26 -3.64 -12.26
CA ILE A 89 -22.67 -4.67 -13.10
C ILE A 89 -23.60 -4.97 -14.26
N ARG A 90 -23.08 -4.79 -15.48
CA ARG A 90 -23.81 -5.12 -16.72
C ARG A 90 -23.89 -6.62 -16.92
N SER A 91 -22.74 -7.29 -16.87
CA SER A 91 -22.68 -8.74 -16.99
C SER A 91 -21.40 -9.28 -16.37
N VAL A 92 -21.48 -10.52 -15.91
CA VAL A 92 -20.35 -11.29 -15.40
C VAL A 92 -20.14 -12.50 -16.29
N ALA A 93 -18.90 -12.92 -16.43
CA ALA A 93 -18.56 -14.21 -17.02
C ALA A 93 -17.72 -15.01 -16.02
N ILE A 94 -17.89 -16.33 -16.00
CA ILE A 94 -17.11 -17.26 -15.20
C ILE A 94 -16.21 -18.07 -16.12
N LEU A 95 -14.92 -18.05 -15.83
CA LEU A 95 -13.93 -18.94 -16.42
C LEU A 95 -13.59 -20.03 -15.40
N ASN A 96 -14.12 -21.23 -15.59
CA ASN A 96 -13.82 -22.36 -14.71
C ASN A 96 -12.62 -23.13 -15.23
N VAL A 97 -11.46 -22.95 -14.60
CA VAL A 97 -10.23 -23.68 -14.94
C VAL A 97 -10.14 -24.99 -14.15
N ASP A 98 -10.83 -25.09 -13.01
CA ASP A 98 -10.86 -26.30 -12.20
C ASP A 98 -11.97 -27.25 -12.66
N LYS A 99 -11.59 -28.30 -13.40
CA LYS A 99 -12.49 -29.38 -13.82
C LYS A 99 -13.22 -30.07 -12.65
N GLY A 100 -12.61 -30.09 -11.47
CA GLY A 100 -13.20 -30.69 -10.27
C GLY A 100 -14.35 -29.85 -9.71
N PHE A 101 -14.38 -28.56 -10.01
CA PHE A 101 -15.39 -27.65 -9.50
C PHE A 101 -16.67 -27.69 -10.34
N ARG A 102 -17.60 -28.59 -9.98
CA ARG A 102 -18.87 -28.80 -10.71
C ARG A 102 -20.02 -27.86 -10.29
N SER A 103 -19.89 -27.17 -9.17
CA SER A 103 -20.97 -26.36 -8.56
C SER A 103 -21.00 -24.90 -9.04
N VAL A 104 -20.64 -24.63 -10.30
CA VAL A 104 -20.48 -23.26 -10.83
C VAL A 104 -21.77 -22.45 -10.76
N THR A 105 -22.92 -23.04 -11.09
CA THR A 105 -24.23 -22.37 -11.04
C THR A 105 -24.59 -21.96 -9.62
N LYS A 106 -24.46 -22.88 -8.65
CA LYS A 106 -24.70 -22.58 -7.23
C LYS A 106 -23.75 -21.50 -6.71
N PHE A 107 -22.48 -21.54 -7.13
CA PHE A 107 -21.52 -20.49 -6.80
C PHE A 107 -21.94 -19.13 -7.35
N ALA A 108 -22.36 -19.06 -8.62
CA ALA A 108 -22.81 -17.82 -9.26
C ALA A 108 -23.99 -17.20 -8.50
N GLU A 109 -25.01 -18.00 -8.19
CA GLU A 109 -26.20 -17.56 -7.45
C GLU A 109 -25.86 -17.05 -6.05
N GLN A 110 -25.01 -17.79 -5.31
CA GLN A 110 -24.57 -17.36 -3.98
C GLN A 110 -23.71 -16.11 -4.06
N MET A 111 -22.82 -16.00 -5.04
CA MET A 111 -22.01 -14.80 -5.22
C MET A 111 -22.87 -13.57 -5.55
N GLU A 112 -23.86 -13.70 -6.43
CA GLU A 112 -24.81 -12.64 -6.72
C GLU A 112 -25.58 -12.23 -5.47
N ARG A 113 -26.13 -13.18 -4.71
CA ARG A 113 -26.85 -12.91 -3.45
C ARG A 113 -26.02 -12.06 -2.49
N HIS A 114 -24.80 -12.49 -2.20
CA HIS A 114 -23.91 -11.76 -1.29
C HIS A 114 -23.49 -10.38 -1.83
N CYS A 115 -23.33 -10.24 -3.15
CA CYS A 115 -23.09 -8.94 -3.78
C CYS A 115 -24.29 -8.01 -3.59
N ARG A 116 -25.52 -8.48 -3.81
CA ARG A 116 -26.76 -7.71 -3.62
C ARG A 116 -26.96 -7.30 -2.15
N GLU A 117 -26.59 -8.14 -1.20
CA GLU A 117 -26.60 -7.80 0.24
C GLU A 117 -25.71 -6.58 0.55
N GLN A 118 -24.58 -6.45 -0.16
CA GLN A 118 -23.68 -5.28 -0.07
C GLN A 118 -24.10 -4.09 -0.94
N GLY A 119 -25.22 -4.20 -1.66
CA GLY A 119 -25.79 -3.14 -2.50
C GLY A 119 -25.39 -3.18 -3.96
N ILE A 120 -24.55 -4.12 -4.39
CA ILE A 120 -24.15 -4.27 -5.80
C ILE A 120 -25.36 -4.71 -6.63
N THR A 121 -25.58 -4.07 -7.77
CA THR A 121 -26.70 -4.38 -8.67
C THR A 121 -26.22 -5.05 -9.94
N PHE A 122 -27.00 -6.00 -10.46
CA PHE A 122 -26.72 -6.71 -11.71
C PHE A 122 -27.86 -6.47 -12.71
N GLU A 123 -27.52 -6.12 -13.96
CA GLU A 123 -28.48 -6.04 -15.06
C GLU A 123 -28.94 -7.45 -15.50
N LYS A 124 -28.04 -8.44 -15.42
CA LYS A 124 -28.35 -9.86 -15.71
C LYS A 124 -28.15 -10.73 -14.46
N PRO A 125 -29.15 -11.57 -14.10
CA PRO A 125 -29.03 -12.48 -12.96
C PRO A 125 -27.97 -13.55 -13.18
N ALA A 126 -27.54 -14.21 -12.09
CA ALA A 126 -26.48 -15.24 -12.08
C ALA A 126 -26.70 -16.37 -13.08
N ARG A 127 -27.96 -16.80 -13.26
CA ARG A 127 -28.33 -17.85 -14.22
C ARG A 127 -27.98 -17.51 -15.69
N ASP A 128 -27.80 -16.22 -16.00
CA ASP A 128 -27.49 -15.73 -17.35
C ASP A 128 -26.00 -15.39 -17.51
N TRP A 129 -25.16 -15.66 -16.49
CA TRP A 129 -23.72 -15.41 -16.58
C TRP A 129 -23.08 -16.42 -17.53
N LYS A 130 -22.24 -15.93 -18.45
CA LYS A 130 -21.53 -16.81 -19.39
C LYS A 130 -20.54 -17.66 -18.60
N VAL A 131 -20.68 -18.99 -18.66
CA VAL A 131 -19.73 -19.93 -18.07
C VAL A 131 -18.92 -20.59 -19.18
N VAL A 132 -17.59 -20.61 -19.03
CA VAL A 132 -16.67 -21.33 -19.93
C VAL A 132 -15.76 -22.20 -19.09
N GLU A 133 -15.66 -23.48 -19.44
CA GLU A 133 -14.67 -24.39 -18.87
C GLU A 133 -13.40 -24.37 -19.72
N THR A 134 -12.23 -24.38 -19.08
CA THR A 134 -10.92 -24.43 -19.74
C THR A 134 -9.92 -25.22 -18.90
N HIS A 135 -8.66 -25.30 -19.33
CA HIS A 135 -7.56 -25.96 -18.61
C HIS A 135 -6.46 -24.93 -18.31
N SER A 136 -5.63 -25.20 -17.30
CA SER A 136 -4.57 -24.27 -16.87
C SER A 136 -3.53 -23.99 -17.96
N GLU A 137 -3.39 -24.87 -18.94
CA GLU A 137 -2.43 -24.77 -20.04
C GLU A 137 -3.00 -24.02 -21.27
N ASP A 138 -4.31 -23.77 -21.33
CA ASP A 138 -4.99 -23.18 -22.49
C ASP A 138 -4.88 -21.65 -22.52
N THR A 139 -3.65 -21.18 -22.72
CA THR A 139 -3.34 -19.74 -22.74
C THR A 139 -4.01 -19.00 -23.91
N ALA A 140 -4.15 -19.67 -25.06
CA ALA A 140 -4.77 -19.11 -26.25
C ALA A 140 -6.29 -18.99 -26.09
N GLY A 141 -6.95 -19.99 -25.50
CA GLY A 141 -8.36 -19.95 -25.18
C GLY A 141 -8.69 -18.85 -24.18
N VAL A 142 -7.87 -18.66 -23.14
CA VAL A 142 -8.04 -17.55 -22.19
C VAL A 142 -7.94 -16.19 -22.89
N LYS A 143 -6.96 -15.99 -23.77
CA LYS A 143 -6.83 -14.76 -24.57
C LYS A 143 -8.10 -14.47 -25.37
N THR A 144 -8.58 -15.46 -26.12
CA THR A 144 -9.76 -15.35 -26.97
C THR A 144 -11.01 -15.04 -26.12
N PHE A 145 -11.18 -15.76 -25.01
CA PHE A 145 -12.29 -15.57 -24.11
C PHE A 145 -12.33 -14.17 -23.47
N LEU A 146 -11.19 -13.66 -22.97
CA LEU A 146 -11.12 -12.31 -22.41
C LEU A 146 -11.38 -11.25 -23.48
N SER A 147 -10.87 -11.46 -24.70
CA SER A 147 -11.14 -10.58 -25.84
C SER A 147 -12.64 -10.53 -26.14
N GLU A 148 -13.32 -11.68 -26.24
CA GLU A 148 -14.77 -11.73 -26.44
C GLU A 148 -15.54 -11.04 -25.32
N CYS A 149 -15.13 -11.23 -24.06
CA CYS A 149 -15.74 -10.59 -22.91
C CYS A 149 -15.65 -9.07 -23.03
N LEU A 150 -14.49 -8.55 -23.43
CA LEU A 150 -14.26 -7.12 -23.61
C LEU A 150 -15.15 -6.55 -24.72
N HIS A 151 -15.22 -7.22 -25.88
CA HIS A 151 -16.09 -6.81 -27.00
C HIS A 151 -17.58 -6.82 -26.61
N LYS A 152 -18.00 -7.81 -25.83
CA LYS A 152 -19.37 -7.91 -25.28
C LYS A 152 -19.60 -7.01 -24.06
N LYS A 153 -18.60 -6.21 -23.69
CA LYS A 153 -18.61 -5.25 -22.57
C LYS A 153 -18.96 -5.91 -21.22
N VAL A 154 -18.43 -7.11 -20.98
CA VAL A 154 -18.50 -7.82 -19.70
C VAL A 154 -17.78 -7.00 -18.63
N THR A 155 -18.46 -6.72 -17.53
CA THR A 155 -17.91 -5.87 -16.46
C THR A 155 -16.73 -6.54 -15.76
N ILE A 156 -16.86 -7.82 -15.42
CA ILE A 156 -15.83 -8.56 -14.70
C ILE A 156 -15.88 -10.04 -15.04
N VAL A 157 -14.70 -10.65 -15.16
CA VAL A 157 -14.53 -12.10 -15.33
C VAL A 157 -14.11 -12.71 -13.98
N VAL A 158 -14.82 -13.73 -13.54
CA VAL A 158 -14.48 -14.50 -12.34
C VAL A 158 -13.80 -15.79 -12.77
N ALA A 159 -12.50 -15.92 -12.49
CA ALA A 159 -11.75 -17.14 -12.77
C ALA A 159 -11.75 -18.06 -11.54
N ILE A 160 -12.24 -19.29 -11.68
CA ILE A 160 -12.20 -20.32 -10.63
C ILE A 160 -11.04 -21.26 -10.92
N VAL A 161 -10.15 -21.42 -9.95
CA VAL A 161 -8.91 -22.20 -10.07
C VAL A 161 -8.72 -23.13 -8.88
N ASN A 162 -8.06 -24.27 -9.07
CA ASN A 162 -7.87 -25.25 -7.99
C ASN A 162 -6.93 -24.71 -6.89
N GLU A 163 -5.82 -24.08 -7.27
CA GLU A 163 -4.80 -23.59 -6.36
C GLU A 163 -4.61 -22.06 -6.37
N LYS A 164 -3.78 -21.53 -5.47
CA LYS A 164 -3.61 -20.06 -5.31
C LYS A 164 -2.88 -19.39 -6.47
N LYS A 165 -1.87 -20.05 -7.02
CA LYS A 165 -1.07 -19.54 -8.13
C LYS A 165 -0.80 -20.66 -9.15
N PRO A 166 -1.82 -21.09 -9.91
CA PRO A 166 -1.60 -21.99 -11.05
C PRO A 166 -0.85 -21.27 -12.16
N ASP A 167 -0.31 -22.00 -13.13
CA ASP A 167 0.39 -21.42 -14.30
C ASP A 167 -0.47 -20.40 -15.05
N ILE A 168 -1.80 -20.60 -15.09
CA ILE A 168 -2.74 -19.67 -15.73
C ILE A 168 -2.85 -18.31 -15.00
N HIS A 169 -2.41 -18.19 -13.74
CA HIS A 169 -2.50 -16.93 -12.99
C HIS A 169 -1.75 -15.80 -13.72
N ASP A 170 -0.50 -16.07 -14.11
CA ASP A 170 0.35 -15.05 -14.71
C ASP A 170 -0.16 -14.70 -16.13
N VAL A 171 -0.73 -15.67 -16.84
CA VAL A 171 -1.38 -15.49 -18.15
C VAL A 171 -2.65 -14.63 -18.03
N LEU A 172 -3.53 -14.94 -17.06
CA LEU A 172 -4.75 -14.18 -16.79
C LEU A 172 -4.42 -12.73 -16.44
N LYS A 173 -3.39 -12.50 -15.61
CA LYS A 173 -2.95 -11.16 -15.20
C LYS A 173 -2.27 -10.40 -16.33
N TYR A 174 -1.49 -11.08 -17.15
CA TYR A 174 -0.91 -10.49 -18.35
C TYR A 174 -1.99 -9.96 -19.30
N TYR A 175 -3.02 -10.76 -19.59
CA TYR A 175 -4.10 -10.31 -20.48
C TYR A 175 -5.05 -9.29 -19.83
N GLU A 176 -5.28 -9.36 -18.52
CA GLU A 176 -5.97 -8.29 -17.77
C GLU A 176 -5.28 -6.93 -18.01
N GLU A 177 -3.96 -6.87 -17.85
CA GLU A 177 -3.17 -5.64 -18.06
C GLU A 177 -3.15 -5.22 -19.54
N LYS A 178 -2.95 -6.15 -20.48
CA LYS A 178 -2.81 -5.82 -21.91
C LYS A 178 -4.12 -5.46 -22.60
N MET A 179 -5.24 -6.05 -22.17
CA MET A 179 -6.55 -5.85 -22.80
C MET A 179 -7.46 -4.93 -22.01
N GLY A 180 -7.22 -4.76 -20.70
CA GLY A 180 -8.09 -3.99 -19.82
C GLY A 180 -9.37 -4.71 -19.37
N GLN A 181 -9.55 -5.99 -19.71
CA GLN A 181 -10.67 -6.79 -19.21
C GLN A 181 -10.44 -7.14 -17.73
N GLN A 182 -11.29 -6.60 -16.85
CA GLN A 182 -11.17 -6.84 -15.41
C GLN A 182 -11.41 -8.31 -15.08
N THR A 183 -10.50 -8.89 -14.28
CA THR A 183 -10.64 -10.25 -13.76
C THR A 183 -10.50 -10.31 -12.25
N ILE A 184 -11.13 -11.29 -11.62
CA ILE A 184 -10.89 -11.69 -10.24
C ILE A 184 -10.71 -13.20 -10.19
N GLN A 185 -9.61 -13.66 -9.60
CA GLN A 185 -9.34 -15.07 -9.41
C GLN A 185 -9.80 -15.52 -8.03
N ILE A 186 -10.49 -16.66 -7.97
CA ILE A 186 -11.02 -17.28 -6.75
C ILE A 186 -10.58 -18.74 -6.75
N CYS A 187 -9.94 -19.18 -5.67
CA CYS A 187 -9.59 -20.59 -5.51
C CYS A 187 -10.83 -21.42 -5.19
N THR A 188 -10.83 -22.70 -5.57
CA THR A 188 -11.93 -23.64 -5.31
C THR A 188 -12.33 -23.69 -3.83
N ASP A 189 -11.37 -23.74 -2.90
CA ASP A 189 -11.64 -23.63 -1.46
C ASP A 189 -12.41 -22.37 -1.06
N THR A 190 -12.13 -21.25 -1.74
CA THR A 190 -12.79 -19.96 -1.50
C THR A 190 -14.19 -19.98 -2.11
N ALA A 191 -14.36 -20.54 -3.31
CA ALA A 191 -15.66 -20.72 -3.94
C ALA A 191 -16.58 -21.62 -3.09
N ILE A 192 -16.06 -22.72 -2.55
CA ILE A 192 -16.78 -23.61 -1.61
C ILE A 192 -17.20 -22.84 -0.35
N LYS A 193 -16.32 -22.03 0.24
CA LYS A 193 -16.66 -21.19 1.40
C LYS A 193 -17.73 -20.15 1.11
N ILE A 194 -17.77 -19.59 -0.11
CA ILE A 194 -18.82 -18.64 -0.54
C ILE A 194 -20.18 -19.35 -0.66
N MET A 195 -20.18 -20.63 -1.06
CA MET A 195 -21.41 -21.43 -1.14
C MET A 195 -21.88 -21.99 0.20
N SER A 196 -21.04 -21.95 1.24
CA SER A 196 -21.37 -22.48 2.56
C SER A 196 -22.24 -21.50 3.34
N GLU A 197 -23.30 -22.01 3.97
CA GLU A 197 -24.12 -21.24 4.92
C GLU A 197 -23.45 -21.10 6.29
N HIS A 198 -22.50 -21.99 6.59
CA HIS A 198 -21.80 -22.05 7.87
C HIS A 198 -20.30 -21.74 7.67
N GLY A 199 -19.81 -20.70 8.33
CA GLY A 199 -18.41 -20.28 8.23
C GLY A 199 -18.10 -19.44 7.00
N GLY A 200 -16.81 -19.14 6.76
CA GLY A 200 -16.38 -18.45 5.53
C GLY A 200 -16.69 -16.94 5.43
N LYS A 201 -17.52 -16.37 6.31
CA LYS A 201 -17.93 -14.95 6.27
C LYS A 201 -16.77 -13.96 6.05
N GLN A 202 -15.67 -14.09 6.80
CA GLN A 202 -14.49 -13.22 6.63
C GLN A 202 -13.86 -13.37 5.24
N THR A 203 -13.84 -14.59 4.71
CA THR A 203 -13.29 -14.88 3.37
C THR A 203 -14.17 -14.25 2.30
N LEU A 204 -15.49 -14.41 2.40
CA LEU A 204 -16.46 -13.76 1.54
C LEU A 204 -16.32 -12.23 1.58
N GLU A 205 -16.30 -11.62 2.77
CA GLU A 205 -16.12 -10.17 2.93
C GLU A 205 -14.80 -9.67 2.30
N ASN A 206 -13.72 -10.46 2.38
CA ASN A 206 -12.46 -10.14 1.72
C ASN A 206 -12.57 -10.19 0.19
N VAL A 207 -13.31 -11.16 -0.35
CA VAL A 207 -13.57 -11.28 -1.79
C VAL A 207 -14.41 -10.11 -2.27
N LEU A 208 -15.53 -9.80 -1.60
CA LEU A 208 -16.42 -8.70 -1.98
C LEU A 208 -15.72 -7.34 -1.94
N ARG A 209 -14.82 -7.12 -0.95
CA ARG A 209 -13.99 -5.91 -0.87
C ARG A 209 -12.99 -5.75 -2.02
N LYS A 210 -12.63 -6.84 -2.72
CA LYS A 210 -11.83 -6.78 -3.96
C LYS A 210 -12.72 -6.68 -5.19
N PHE A 211 -13.87 -7.36 -5.17
CA PHE A 211 -14.81 -7.42 -6.27
C PHE A 211 -15.42 -6.07 -6.58
N ASN A 212 -15.92 -5.36 -5.56
CA ASN A 212 -16.58 -4.06 -5.73
C ASN A 212 -15.70 -3.02 -6.44
N PRO A 213 -14.45 -2.72 -6.01
CA PRO A 213 -13.59 -1.77 -6.73
C PRO A 213 -13.17 -2.24 -8.12
N LYS A 214 -12.96 -3.55 -8.34
CA LYS A 214 -12.71 -4.09 -9.68
C LYS A 214 -13.90 -3.94 -10.63
N ALA A 215 -15.12 -3.84 -10.08
CA ALA A 215 -16.34 -3.56 -10.82
C ALA A 215 -16.72 -2.07 -10.87
N GLY A 216 -15.84 -1.18 -10.38
CA GLY A 216 -16.03 0.28 -10.43
C GLY A 216 -16.74 0.91 -9.23
N GLY A 217 -16.94 0.17 -8.14
CA GLY A 217 -17.50 0.69 -6.88
C GLY A 217 -16.44 1.19 -5.89
N THR A 218 -16.87 1.86 -4.83
CA THR A 218 -16.03 2.28 -3.70
C THR A 218 -16.54 1.63 -2.42
N ASN A 219 -15.65 1.04 -1.64
CA ASN A 219 -16.04 0.32 -0.41
C ASN A 219 -16.40 1.28 0.72
N PHE A 220 -15.61 2.32 0.94
CA PHE A 220 -15.76 3.30 2.02
C PHE A 220 -15.09 4.62 1.68
N TYR A 221 -15.47 5.68 2.40
CA TYR A 221 -14.73 6.95 2.46
C TYR A 221 -14.03 7.12 3.81
N LEU A 222 -13.11 8.07 3.87
CA LEU A 222 -12.40 8.44 5.09
C LEU A 222 -12.82 9.86 5.50
N ASN A 223 -13.16 10.05 6.77
CA ASN A 223 -13.37 11.36 7.37
C ASN A 223 -12.56 11.52 8.67
N ILE A 224 -12.46 12.75 9.16
CA ILE A 224 -11.75 13.06 10.39
C ILE A 224 -12.71 12.93 11.58
N ALA A 225 -12.29 12.21 12.61
CA ALA A 225 -13.06 12.10 13.85
C ALA A 225 -12.86 13.36 14.70
N PRO A 226 -13.93 14.11 15.09
CA PRO A 226 -13.79 15.22 16.01
C PRO A 226 -13.44 14.76 17.43
N THR A 227 -13.91 13.56 17.81
CA THR A 227 -13.71 12.95 19.12
C THR A 227 -13.46 11.45 18.96
N VAL A 228 -12.51 10.91 19.71
CA VAL A 228 -12.26 9.46 19.80
C VAL A 228 -12.17 9.05 21.26
N CYS A 229 -12.94 8.03 21.67
CA CYS A 229 -12.96 7.52 23.05
C CYS A 229 -13.11 8.62 24.13
N GLY A 230 -13.97 9.61 23.87
CA GLY A 230 -14.20 10.74 24.79
C GLY A 230 -13.14 11.85 24.75
N THR A 231 -12.07 11.70 23.96
CA THR A 231 -11.02 12.71 23.79
C THR A 231 -11.30 13.54 22.54
N SER A 232 -11.39 14.87 22.68
CA SER A 232 -11.48 15.78 21.54
C SER A 232 -10.15 15.78 20.78
N ILE A 233 -10.23 15.57 19.46
CA ILE A 233 -9.07 15.46 18.57
C ILE A 233 -8.82 16.79 17.86
N THR A 234 -9.89 17.41 17.37
CA THR A 234 -9.85 18.71 16.70
C THR A 234 -11.13 19.47 17.00
N PRO A 235 -11.05 20.79 17.26
CA PRO A 235 -12.25 21.62 17.42
C PRO A 235 -13.03 21.78 16.11
N ASP A 236 -12.38 21.58 14.95
CA ASP A 236 -12.98 21.75 13.63
C ASP A 236 -12.52 20.63 12.68
N ALA A 237 -13.27 19.53 12.69
CA ALA A 237 -13.00 18.37 11.83
C ALA A 237 -13.30 18.66 10.35
N THR A 238 -14.29 19.51 10.07
CA THR A 238 -14.69 19.87 8.71
C THR A 238 -13.59 20.64 8.02
N ARG A 239 -13.10 21.73 8.64
CA ARG A 239 -12.01 22.52 8.08
C ARG A 239 -10.73 21.70 7.91
N LEU A 240 -10.42 20.80 8.85
CA LEU A 240 -9.25 19.94 8.73
C LEU A 240 -9.42 18.92 7.57
N HIS A 241 -10.63 18.38 7.38
CA HIS A 241 -10.93 17.51 6.26
C HIS A 241 -10.78 18.25 4.92
N GLU A 242 -11.33 19.46 4.83
CA GLU A 242 -11.16 20.32 3.65
C GLU A 242 -9.69 20.60 3.37
N LYS A 243 -8.92 20.99 4.39
CA LYS A 243 -7.49 21.26 4.24
C LYS A 243 -6.69 20.05 3.73
N LEU A 244 -7.04 18.83 4.16
CA LEU A 244 -6.29 17.63 3.81
C LEU A 244 -6.75 16.96 2.51
N PHE A 245 -8.06 16.97 2.23
CA PHE A 245 -8.65 16.17 1.17
C PHE A 245 -9.32 16.99 0.05
N ALA A 246 -9.74 18.24 0.30
CA ALA A 246 -10.39 19.02 -0.74
C ALA A 246 -9.39 19.39 -1.84
N ARG A 247 -9.72 19.01 -3.08
CA ARG A 247 -8.88 19.25 -4.26
C ARG A 247 -7.45 18.70 -4.08
N THR A 248 -7.29 17.65 -3.27
CA THR A 248 -6.01 16.97 -3.05
C THR A 248 -5.97 15.68 -3.85
N GLN A 249 -4.92 15.48 -4.63
CA GLN A 249 -4.60 14.20 -5.24
C GLN A 249 -3.43 13.54 -4.51
N PHE A 250 -3.57 12.26 -4.17
CA PHE A 250 -2.49 11.43 -3.62
C PHE A 250 -1.94 10.55 -4.74
N ILE A 251 -0.62 10.50 -4.91
CA ILE A 251 0.05 9.71 -5.95
C ILE A 251 1.21 8.94 -5.31
N GLY A 252 1.24 7.62 -5.48
CA GLY A 252 2.32 6.75 -4.99
C GLY A 252 3.16 6.20 -6.13
N PHE A 253 4.49 6.35 -6.02
CA PHE A 253 5.48 5.75 -6.91
C PHE A 253 6.36 4.76 -6.15
N GLU A 254 6.44 3.52 -6.61
CA GLU A 254 7.25 2.46 -6.02
C GLU A 254 8.14 1.81 -7.08
N LEU A 255 9.44 1.75 -6.82
CA LEU A 255 10.40 1.06 -7.67
C LEU A 255 10.60 -0.39 -7.21
N SER A 256 10.51 -1.32 -8.16
CA SER A 256 10.92 -2.71 -7.97
C SER A 256 12.09 -3.02 -8.89
N HIS A 257 13.26 -3.19 -8.29
CA HIS A 257 14.46 -3.68 -8.97
C HIS A 257 14.50 -5.20 -8.94
N THR A 258 15.28 -5.79 -9.84
CA THR A 258 15.58 -7.22 -9.80
C THR A 258 16.46 -7.60 -8.61
N GLY A 259 16.59 -8.90 -8.37
CA GLY A 259 17.38 -9.46 -7.28
C GLY A 259 18.83 -8.94 -7.26
N ALA A 260 19.48 -9.13 -6.10
CA ALA A 260 20.92 -8.85 -6.01
C ALA A 260 21.68 -9.83 -6.90
N ARG A 261 22.53 -9.31 -7.81
CA ARG A 261 23.46 -10.15 -8.59
C ARG A 261 24.33 -10.95 -7.63
N THR A 262 24.42 -12.26 -7.86
CA THR A 262 25.40 -13.09 -7.18
C THR A 262 26.81 -12.65 -7.57
N GLN A 263 27.82 -13.03 -6.77
CA GLN A 263 29.21 -12.76 -7.16
C GLN A 263 29.57 -13.42 -8.50
N TYR A 264 28.96 -14.57 -8.79
CA TYR A 264 29.07 -15.27 -10.06
C TYR A 264 28.54 -14.44 -11.24
N ASP A 265 27.32 -13.88 -11.14
CA ASP A 265 26.73 -13.07 -12.22
C ASP A 265 27.56 -11.81 -12.54
N LYS A 266 28.22 -11.25 -11.52
CA LYS A 266 29.12 -10.11 -11.69
C LYS A 266 30.42 -10.50 -12.38
N GLN A 267 30.99 -11.66 -12.03
CA GLN A 267 32.23 -12.17 -12.61
C GLN A 267 32.05 -12.69 -14.04
N ALA A 268 30.88 -13.26 -14.36
CA ALA A 268 30.55 -13.79 -15.67
C ALA A 268 30.03 -12.73 -16.65
N GLU A 269 29.98 -11.45 -16.26
CA GLU A 269 29.39 -10.34 -17.03
C GLU A 269 27.96 -10.60 -17.55
N LEU A 270 27.24 -11.55 -16.94
CA LEU A 270 25.90 -11.97 -17.38
C LEU A 270 24.92 -10.81 -17.25
N PHE A 271 24.58 -10.17 -18.37
CA PHE A 271 23.64 -9.07 -18.40
C PHE A 271 22.27 -9.56 -17.94
N ASP A 272 21.85 -9.15 -16.75
CA ASP A 272 20.60 -9.60 -16.15
C ASP A 272 19.38 -9.04 -16.88
N GLY A 273 19.56 -7.98 -17.70
CA GLY A 273 18.65 -7.47 -18.73
C GLY A 273 17.23 -7.07 -18.35
N GLU A 274 16.81 -7.39 -17.14
CA GLU A 274 15.46 -7.15 -16.66
C GLU A 274 15.30 -5.67 -16.26
N PRO A 275 14.25 -5.01 -16.76
CA PRO A 275 14.00 -3.61 -16.47
C PRO A 275 13.58 -3.41 -15.01
N THR A 276 13.79 -2.20 -14.50
CA THR A 276 13.12 -1.80 -13.25
C THR A 276 11.65 -1.52 -13.55
N VAL A 277 10.76 -2.04 -12.69
CA VAL A 277 9.32 -1.80 -12.78
C VAL A 277 8.96 -0.66 -11.85
N VAL A 278 8.24 0.33 -12.36
CA VAL A 278 7.65 1.41 -11.57
C VAL A 278 6.16 1.11 -11.41
N GLY A 279 5.73 0.87 -10.18
CA GLY A 279 4.31 0.84 -9.83
C GLY A 279 3.81 2.23 -9.49
N VAL A 280 2.70 2.64 -10.10
CA VAL A 280 2.04 3.92 -9.85
C VAL A 280 0.62 3.69 -9.36
N SER A 281 0.26 4.35 -8.27
CA SER A 281 -1.12 4.41 -7.77
C SER A 281 -1.52 5.86 -7.56
N TYR A 282 -2.78 6.20 -7.74
CA TYR A 282 -3.24 7.57 -7.54
C TYR A 282 -4.70 7.61 -7.08
N SER A 283 -5.06 8.63 -6.31
CA SER A 283 -6.46 8.90 -5.99
C SER A 283 -7.16 9.62 -7.15
N LEU A 284 -8.46 9.37 -7.26
CA LEU A 284 -9.39 10.13 -8.09
C LEU A 284 -10.01 11.25 -7.24
N ARG A 285 -11.29 11.57 -7.44
CA ARG A 285 -12.00 12.61 -6.67
C ARG A 285 -11.93 12.38 -5.16
N GLN A 286 -12.12 11.14 -4.71
CA GLN A 286 -12.03 10.76 -3.30
C GLN A 286 -10.72 10.00 -3.04
N SER A 287 -10.15 10.18 -1.85
CA SER A 287 -8.87 9.55 -1.47
C SER A 287 -8.89 8.02 -1.46
N THR A 288 -10.08 7.41 -1.36
CA THR A 288 -10.28 5.95 -1.40
C THR A 288 -10.68 5.41 -2.78
N GLN A 289 -10.90 6.28 -3.76
CA GLN A 289 -11.10 5.91 -5.16
C GLN A 289 -9.73 5.90 -5.82
N LEU A 290 -9.22 4.71 -6.17
CA LEU A 290 -7.85 4.55 -6.61
C LEU A 290 -7.78 4.06 -8.06
N GLY A 291 -6.87 4.67 -8.83
CA GLY A 291 -6.36 4.14 -10.08
C GLY A 291 -4.91 3.71 -9.93
N GLY A 292 -4.39 3.05 -10.96
CA GLY A 292 -2.99 2.67 -11.00
C GLY A 292 -2.57 2.14 -12.36
N PHE A 293 -1.26 2.11 -12.59
CA PHE A 293 -0.62 1.50 -13.75
C PHE A 293 0.82 1.13 -13.39
N SER A 294 1.49 0.43 -14.30
CA SER A 294 2.92 0.17 -14.19
C SER A 294 3.65 0.54 -15.47
N TYR A 295 4.95 0.82 -15.37
CA TYR A 295 5.80 1.00 -16.54
C TYR A 295 7.23 0.53 -16.28
N PHE A 296 7.94 0.21 -17.36
CA PHE A 296 9.33 -0.21 -17.31
C PHE A 296 10.27 0.98 -17.50
N GLN A 297 11.41 0.92 -16.83
CA GLN A 297 12.54 1.82 -17.02
C GLN A 297 13.86 1.04 -17.03
N PRO A 298 14.99 1.67 -17.43
CA PRO A 298 16.28 0.99 -17.46
C PRO A 298 16.61 0.27 -16.15
N THR A 299 17.36 -0.82 -16.27
CA THR A 299 17.69 -1.65 -15.12
C THR A 299 18.42 -0.84 -14.05
N ARG A 300 17.99 -0.98 -12.79
CA ARG A 300 18.55 -0.28 -11.61
C ARG A 300 18.56 1.25 -11.72
N GLU A 301 17.70 1.81 -12.54
CA GLU A 301 17.46 3.26 -12.56
C GLU A 301 16.68 3.64 -11.29
N HIS A 302 17.29 4.49 -10.45
CA HIS A 302 16.71 4.91 -9.17
C HIS A 302 15.93 6.22 -9.27
N LYS A 303 16.14 7.00 -10.35
CA LYS A 303 15.31 8.16 -10.67
C LYS A 303 14.06 7.69 -11.43
N LEU A 304 12.90 8.27 -11.13
CA LEU A 304 11.70 8.04 -11.92
C LEU A 304 11.89 8.64 -13.31
N SER A 305 11.85 7.79 -14.32
CA SER A 305 11.89 8.22 -15.73
C SER A 305 10.50 8.55 -16.25
N ARG A 306 10.44 9.34 -17.34
CA ARG A 306 9.20 9.68 -18.07
C ARG A 306 8.12 10.35 -17.22
N LEU A 307 8.53 11.06 -16.16
CA LEU A 307 7.59 11.67 -15.23
C LEU A 307 6.64 12.65 -15.91
N GLU A 308 7.08 13.42 -16.91
CA GLU A 308 6.19 14.35 -17.61
C GLU A 308 4.95 13.66 -18.21
N GLU A 309 5.14 12.48 -18.81
CA GLU A 309 4.06 11.68 -19.39
C GLU A 309 3.27 10.93 -18.30
N LYS A 310 3.97 10.28 -17.37
CA LYS A 310 3.34 9.38 -16.39
C LYS A 310 2.57 10.13 -15.32
N PHE A 311 3.05 11.31 -14.93
CA PHE A 311 2.35 12.20 -14.01
C PHE A 311 1.07 12.77 -14.63
N GLN A 312 1.10 13.13 -15.92
CA GLN A 312 -0.07 13.63 -16.63
C GLN A 312 -1.24 12.65 -16.58
N ILE A 313 -0.98 11.35 -16.76
CA ILE A 313 -2.00 10.29 -16.65
C ILE A 313 -2.74 10.36 -15.30
N CYS A 314 -2.01 10.61 -14.21
CA CYS A 314 -2.61 10.73 -12.89
C CYS A 314 -3.50 11.98 -12.79
N VAL A 315 -3.00 13.14 -13.25
CA VAL A 315 -3.74 14.41 -13.20
C VAL A 315 -4.99 14.37 -14.07
N ASP A 316 -4.90 13.82 -15.29
CA ASP A 316 -6.03 13.65 -16.21
C ASP A 316 -7.11 12.74 -15.62
N ALA A 317 -6.70 11.66 -14.96
CA ALA A 317 -7.64 10.75 -14.29
C ALA A 317 -8.37 11.44 -13.12
N TYR A 318 -7.67 12.29 -12.36
CA TYR A 318 -8.28 13.12 -11.34
C TYR A 318 -9.27 14.11 -11.95
N GLU A 319 -8.85 14.89 -12.95
CA GLU A 319 -9.70 15.89 -13.58
C GLU A 319 -10.96 15.27 -14.19
N LYS A 320 -10.82 14.12 -14.87
CA LYS A 320 -11.96 13.38 -15.40
C LYS A 320 -12.95 12.95 -14.31
N SER A 321 -12.47 12.58 -13.13
CA SER A 321 -13.32 12.13 -12.02
C SER A 321 -13.90 13.29 -11.18
N ALA A 322 -13.08 14.29 -10.90
CA ALA A 322 -13.38 15.42 -10.03
C ALA A 322 -13.95 16.63 -10.78
N GLN A 323 -13.90 16.63 -12.11
CA GLN A 323 -14.29 17.73 -12.99
C GLN A 323 -13.55 19.04 -12.69
N SER A 324 -12.34 18.92 -12.12
CA SER A 324 -11.46 20.02 -11.74
C SER A 324 -10.03 19.51 -11.53
N LEU A 325 -9.04 20.38 -11.70
CA LEU A 325 -7.64 20.09 -11.39
C LEU A 325 -7.39 20.12 -9.87
N PRO A 326 -6.53 19.22 -9.34
CA PRO A 326 -6.18 19.23 -7.93
C PRO A 326 -5.34 20.49 -7.60
N GLU A 327 -5.59 21.11 -6.45
CA GLU A 327 -4.79 22.25 -5.97
C GLU A 327 -3.56 21.79 -5.18
N THR A 328 -3.65 20.61 -4.57
CA THR A 328 -2.56 20.01 -3.80
C THR A 328 -2.29 18.59 -4.31
N ILE A 329 -1.02 18.26 -4.48
CA ILE A 329 -0.57 16.94 -4.93
C ILE A 329 0.40 16.39 -3.88
N VAL A 330 -0.01 15.28 -3.27
CA VAL A 330 0.77 14.57 -2.26
C VAL A 330 1.40 13.35 -2.91
N VAL A 331 2.72 13.36 -3.03
CA VAL A 331 3.50 12.30 -3.69
C VAL A 331 4.15 11.39 -2.65
N TYR A 332 3.75 10.12 -2.58
CA TYR A 332 4.45 9.09 -1.82
C TYR A 332 5.52 8.44 -2.69
N ARG A 333 6.80 8.68 -2.39
CA ARG A 333 7.94 8.09 -3.09
C ARG A 333 8.54 6.96 -2.27
N VAL A 334 8.31 5.71 -2.71
CA VAL A 334 8.71 4.50 -1.97
C VAL A 334 10.04 3.97 -2.49
N GLY A 335 10.92 3.58 -1.56
CA GLY A 335 12.19 2.92 -1.89
C GLY A 335 13.38 3.85 -2.10
N SER A 336 13.28 5.10 -1.65
CA SER A 336 14.37 6.09 -1.72
C SER A 336 15.04 6.33 -0.36
N GLY A 337 16.37 6.45 -0.38
CA GLY A 337 17.23 6.72 0.77
C GLY A 337 17.53 8.20 0.98
N GLU A 338 18.24 8.54 2.07
CA GLU A 338 18.80 9.89 2.28
C GLU A 338 19.70 10.34 1.10
N GLY A 339 20.43 9.39 0.50
CA GLY A 339 21.27 9.66 -0.67
C GLY A 339 20.52 10.02 -1.96
N ASP A 340 19.19 9.91 -1.99
CA ASP A 340 18.38 10.13 -3.19
C ASP A 340 17.72 11.51 -3.25
N PHE A 341 17.89 12.36 -2.23
CA PHE A 341 17.18 13.64 -2.12
C PHE A 341 17.36 14.53 -3.35
N LYS A 342 18.58 14.60 -3.89
CA LYS A 342 18.84 15.36 -5.12
C LYS A 342 18.00 14.86 -6.30
N ARG A 343 17.91 13.53 -6.49
CA ARG A 343 17.14 12.93 -7.58
C ARG A 343 15.65 13.19 -7.42
N ILE A 344 15.14 13.05 -6.19
CA ILE A 344 13.74 13.32 -5.86
C ILE A 344 13.38 14.80 -6.13
N PHE A 345 14.29 15.73 -5.82
CA PHE A 345 14.08 17.13 -6.14
C PHE A 345 13.91 17.34 -7.65
N GLU A 346 14.76 16.70 -8.46
CA GLU A 346 14.62 16.73 -9.91
C GLU A 346 13.31 16.08 -10.38
N GLU A 347 12.89 14.95 -9.78
CA GLU A 347 11.61 14.29 -10.07
C GLU A 347 10.42 15.24 -9.84
N VAL A 348 10.38 15.94 -8.70
CA VAL A 348 9.31 16.90 -8.40
C VAL A 348 9.33 18.08 -9.38
N ASN A 349 10.50 18.55 -9.79
CA ASN A 349 10.60 19.61 -10.81
C ASN A 349 10.08 19.15 -12.17
N ASP A 350 10.32 17.91 -12.56
CA ASP A 350 9.78 17.34 -13.80
C ASP A 350 8.23 17.22 -13.72
N MET A 351 7.67 16.89 -12.55
CA MET A 351 6.22 16.94 -12.33
C MET A 351 5.65 18.36 -12.39
N ARG A 352 6.36 19.38 -11.88
CA ARG A 352 5.93 20.79 -12.00
C ARG A 352 5.87 21.25 -13.44
N LYS A 353 6.91 20.95 -14.23
CA LYS A 353 6.92 21.26 -15.67
C LYS A 353 5.74 20.60 -16.40
N SER A 354 5.41 19.36 -16.02
CA SER A 354 4.23 18.67 -16.54
C SER A 354 2.93 19.40 -16.18
N ALA A 355 2.75 19.78 -14.91
CA ALA A 355 1.58 20.54 -14.47
C ALA A 355 1.41 21.88 -15.25
N GLU A 356 2.49 22.62 -15.47
CA GLU A 356 2.45 23.87 -16.23
C GLU A 356 1.99 23.68 -17.68
N ARG A 357 2.27 22.50 -18.28
CA ARG A 357 1.81 22.14 -19.63
C ARG A 357 0.35 21.70 -19.66
N THR A 358 -0.20 21.17 -18.57
CA THR A 358 -1.62 20.80 -18.48
C THR A 358 -2.54 21.98 -18.75
N LYS A 359 -2.25 23.13 -18.11
CA LYS A 359 -3.03 24.36 -18.25
C LYS A 359 -2.18 25.56 -17.88
N GLN A 360 -2.25 26.62 -18.69
CA GLN A 360 -1.55 27.86 -18.39
C GLN A 360 -1.94 28.40 -17.01
N GLY A 361 -0.94 28.70 -16.18
CA GLY A 361 -1.12 29.19 -14.80
C GLY A 361 -1.48 28.10 -13.77
N TYR A 362 -1.42 26.81 -14.14
CA TYR A 362 -1.63 25.72 -13.19
C TYR A 362 -0.36 25.40 -12.41
N HIS A 363 -0.30 25.86 -11.16
CA HIS A 363 0.81 25.62 -10.24
C HIS A 363 0.28 24.98 -8.94
N PRO A 364 0.05 23.66 -8.90
CA PRO A 364 -0.43 22.99 -7.71
C PRO A 364 0.64 22.97 -6.61
N LYS A 365 0.21 22.93 -5.35
CA LYS A 365 1.09 22.72 -4.21
C LYS A 365 1.58 21.27 -4.23
N PHE A 366 2.90 21.06 -4.15
CA PHE A 366 3.47 19.74 -4.04
C PHE A 366 3.90 19.44 -2.61
N ILE A 367 3.52 18.26 -2.12
CA ILE A 367 4.01 17.69 -0.86
C ILE A 367 4.59 16.33 -1.22
N CYS A 368 5.91 16.20 -1.22
CA CYS A 368 6.55 14.89 -1.41
C CYS A 368 6.74 14.22 -0.05
N ILE A 369 6.50 12.92 0.04
CA ILE A 369 6.66 12.10 1.25
C ILE A 369 7.52 10.90 0.87
N LEU A 370 8.71 10.81 1.44
CA LEU A 370 9.56 9.65 1.23
C LEU A 370 9.09 8.51 2.15
N THR A 371 9.12 7.29 1.64
CA THR A 371 8.68 6.13 2.40
C THR A 371 9.69 5.01 2.28
N GLN A 372 10.16 4.51 3.43
CA GLN A 372 11.11 3.41 3.52
C GLN A 372 10.50 2.26 4.32
N ARG A 373 10.03 1.23 3.63
CA ARG A 373 9.36 0.07 4.28
C ARG A 373 10.33 -0.93 4.92
N HIS A 374 11.64 -0.65 4.93
CA HIS A 374 12.68 -1.57 5.43
C HIS A 374 13.77 -0.88 6.24
N CYS A 375 13.41 0.06 7.09
CA CYS A 375 14.40 0.65 8.00
C CYS A 375 14.92 -0.35 9.04
N HIS A 376 16.04 0.02 9.66
CA HIS A 376 16.60 -0.70 10.79
C HIS A 376 16.00 -0.26 12.15
N VAL A 377 15.13 0.75 12.17
CA VAL A 377 14.48 1.21 13.40
C VAL A 377 13.39 0.22 13.85
N ARG A 378 13.33 -0.03 15.17
CA ARG A 378 12.31 -0.84 15.82
C ARG A 378 11.74 -0.06 16.98
N LEU A 379 10.41 -0.04 17.08
CA LEU A 379 9.69 0.67 18.14
C LEU A 379 9.15 -0.33 19.15
N PHE A 380 9.40 -0.05 20.43
CA PHE A 380 8.96 -0.88 21.54
C PHE A 380 8.27 -0.01 22.59
N PRO A 381 7.20 -0.49 23.25
CA PRO A 381 6.70 0.16 24.45
C PRO A 381 7.78 0.14 25.53
N GLU A 382 7.84 1.17 26.37
CA GLU A 382 8.84 1.25 27.47
C GLU A 382 8.79 0.02 28.37
N ARG A 383 7.60 -0.54 28.58
CA ARG A 383 7.38 -1.82 29.26
C ARG A 383 6.81 -2.83 28.28
N ILE A 384 7.63 -3.77 27.83
CA ILE A 384 7.19 -4.88 26.99
C ILE A 384 6.51 -5.93 27.88
N GLN A 385 5.22 -6.18 27.62
CA GLN A 385 4.41 -7.13 28.39
C GLN A 385 3.66 -8.09 27.46
N GLY A 386 3.18 -9.21 28.02
CA GLY A 386 2.41 -10.20 27.28
C GLY A 386 3.24 -11.28 26.59
N ARG A 387 2.56 -12.25 26.00
CA ARG A 387 3.15 -13.44 25.35
C ARG A 387 3.04 -13.40 23.83
N LYS A 388 2.18 -12.53 23.28
CA LYS A 388 1.92 -12.43 21.84
C LYS A 388 2.52 -11.16 21.24
N ALA A 389 2.83 -11.20 19.94
CA ALA A 389 3.37 -10.05 19.22
C ALA A 389 2.48 -8.80 19.33
N GLN A 390 1.16 -8.98 19.30
CA GLN A 390 0.18 -7.88 19.40
C GLN A 390 0.22 -7.16 20.75
N GLU A 391 0.66 -7.83 21.81
CA GLU A 391 0.75 -7.31 23.18
C GLU A 391 2.10 -6.62 23.42
N GLN A 392 3.15 -7.12 22.75
CA GLN A 392 4.52 -6.67 22.95
C GLN A 392 4.96 -5.52 22.02
N ASN A 393 4.25 -5.29 20.92
CA ASN A 393 4.54 -4.18 19.99
C ASN A 393 3.77 -2.92 20.37
N VAL A 394 4.25 -1.77 19.88
CA VAL A 394 3.49 -0.50 19.96
C VAL A 394 2.19 -0.61 19.14
N PRO A 395 1.09 0.04 19.58
CA PRO A 395 -0.17 0.01 18.85
C PRO A 395 -0.07 0.73 17.50
N SER A 396 -0.95 0.38 16.55
CA SER A 396 -1.09 1.11 15.29
C SER A 396 -1.50 2.57 15.57
N GLY A 397 -0.96 3.50 14.79
CA GLY A 397 -1.07 4.93 15.02
C GLY A 397 0.05 5.53 15.87
N THR A 398 0.96 4.73 16.44
CA THR A 398 2.11 5.25 17.19
C THR A 398 3.04 6.03 16.26
N VAL A 399 3.26 7.31 16.55
CA VAL A 399 4.17 8.22 15.87
C VAL A 399 5.25 8.69 16.83
N LEU A 400 6.49 8.65 16.37
CA LEU A 400 7.65 9.22 17.04
C LEU A 400 8.16 10.35 16.17
N GLU A 401 8.02 11.58 16.65
CA GLU A 401 8.65 12.74 16.05
C GLU A 401 10.10 12.76 16.51
N THR A 402 11.01 12.63 15.56
CA THR A 402 12.43 12.80 15.85
C THR A 402 12.66 14.29 15.95
N ASN A 403 12.83 14.82 17.17
CA ASN A 403 13.21 16.23 17.42
C ASN A 403 14.59 16.62 16.83
N VAL A 404 15.11 15.82 15.90
CA VAL A 404 16.36 16.00 15.18
C VAL A 404 15.99 16.37 13.76
N TYR A 405 16.02 17.67 13.46
CA TYR A 405 16.00 18.17 12.08
C TYR A 405 17.25 17.67 11.36
N ARG A 406 17.21 16.46 10.79
CA ARG A 406 18.29 15.98 9.95
C ARG A 406 18.15 16.64 8.59
N ASN A 407 19.20 17.34 8.18
CA ASN A 407 19.29 17.95 6.85
C ASN A 407 18.19 18.99 6.52
N GLY A 408 17.50 19.55 7.53
CA GLY A 408 16.48 20.60 7.33
C GLY A 408 15.09 20.10 6.94
N PHE A 409 14.79 18.81 7.14
CA PHE A 409 13.47 18.23 6.84
C PHE A 409 12.73 17.74 8.09
N ASP A 410 11.40 17.74 8.04
CA ASP A 410 10.52 17.24 9.10
C ASP A 410 10.39 15.71 9.05
N GLU A 411 11.11 15.00 9.91
CA GLU A 411 11.11 13.53 9.95
C GLU A 411 10.19 12.96 11.05
N PHE A 412 9.53 11.85 10.77
CA PHE A 412 8.82 11.07 11.80
C PHE A 412 8.92 9.56 11.56
N ILE A 413 8.54 8.76 12.54
CA ILE A 413 8.44 7.31 12.42
C ILE A 413 7.03 6.91 12.82
N MET A 414 6.33 6.14 12.00
CA MET A 414 4.93 5.78 12.27
C MET A 414 4.69 4.27 12.14
N CYS A 415 4.11 3.69 13.19
CA CYS A 415 3.52 2.36 13.13
C CYS A 415 2.11 2.46 12.53
N CYS A 416 1.90 2.04 11.28
CA CYS A 416 0.59 2.11 10.62
C CYS A 416 -0.15 0.77 10.53
N GLN A 417 0.42 -0.32 11.06
CA GLN A 417 -0.17 -1.66 10.99
C GLN A 417 -0.14 -2.39 12.34
N THR A 418 -1.05 -3.34 12.54
CA THR A 418 -1.04 -4.22 13.72
C THR A 418 -0.12 -5.42 13.46
N PRO A 419 1.00 -5.57 14.19
CA PRO A 419 1.93 -6.67 14.00
C PRO A 419 1.35 -7.97 14.58
N MET A 420 1.01 -8.92 13.71
CA MET A 420 0.26 -10.13 14.11
C MET A 420 1.15 -11.29 14.58
N ILE A 421 2.36 -11.42 14.06
CA ILE A 421 3.16 -12.66 14.17
C ILE A 421 4.51 -12.42 14.87
N VAL A 422 5.17 -11.29 14.62
CA VAL A 422 6.55 -11.02 15.07
C VAL A 422 6.75 -9.60 15.58
N SER A 423 7.94 -9.31 16.11
CA SER A 423 8.38 -7.93 16.29
C SER A 423 8.18 -7.15 15.00
N PHE A 424 7.52 -6.01 15.14
CA PHE A 424 7.28 -5.10 14.06
C PHE A 424 8.61 -4.58 13.53
N ARG A 425 8.89 -4.83 12.25
CA ARG A 425 9.83 -3.97 11.52
C ARG A 425 9.07 -2.69 11.25
N GLY A 426 9.47 -1.61 11.91
CA GLY A 426 8.88 -0.29 11.69
C GLY A 426 8.74 -0.01 10.20
N ASP A 427 7.53 0.27 9.73
CA ASP A 427 7.39 1.04 8.50
C ASP A 427 7.95 2.43 8.82
N PHE A 428 9.06 2.80 8.19
CA PHE A 428 9.68 4.10 8.39
C PHE A 428 9.16 5.01 7.31
N PHE A 429 8.30 5.93 7.73
CA PHE A 429 7.85 7.00 6.86
C PHE A 429 8.78 8.16 7.10
N LEU A 430 9.89 8.24 6.37
CA LEU A 430 10.67 9.46 6.32
C LEU A 430 9.83 10.51 5.60
N LEU A 431 8.93 11.19 6.32
CA LEU A 431 8.41 12.43 5.79
C LEU A 431 9.65 13.31 5.55
N MET A 432 9.88 13.70 4.32
CA MET A 432 10.55 14.95 4.08
C MET A 432 9.43 15.86 3.71
N HIS A 433 8.95 16.71 4.62
CA HIS A 433 8.04 17.76 4.18
C HIS A 433 8.82 18.71 3.28
N LEU A 434 8.84 18.42 1.98
CA LEU A 434 9.28 19.37 0.98
C LEU A 434 8.11 20.30 0.69
N ALA A 435 7.82 21.21 1.63
CA ALA A 435 6.92 22.35 1.40
C ALA A 435 7.64 23.30 0.44
N PHE A 436 7.55 23.07 -0.86
CA PHE A 436 8.03 24.04 -1.81
C PHE A 436 6.92 25.07 -2.04
N GLU A 437 6.79 26.04 -1.14
CA GLU A 437 5.79 27.11 -1.28
C GLU A 437 6.16 28.12 -2.37
N SER A 438 7.35 28.06 -2.97
CA SER A 438 7.71 28.90 -4.12
C SER A 438 8.90 28.32 -4.88
N ASN A 439 9.14 28.84 -6.09
CA ASN A 439 10.23 28.51 -7.04
C ASN A 439 11.68 28.61 -6.49
N THR A 440 11.87 28.76 -5.18
CA THR A 440 13.19 28.75 -4.55
C THR A 440 13.62 27.32 -4.27
N ALA A 441 14.68 26.89 -4.98
CA ALA A 441 15.40 25.65 -4.69
C ALA A 441 15.99 25.72 -3.27
N PHE A 442 15.28 25.17 -2.28
CA PHE A 442 15.83 24.99 -0.94
C PHE A 442 16.69 23.72 -0.93
N PHE A 443 17.90 23.80 -1.49
CA PHE A 443 18.98 23.01 -0.93
C PHE A 443 19.52 23.83 0.25
N PRO A 444 19.63 23.27 1.47
CA PRO A 444 20.54 23.86 2.45
C PRO A 444 21.93 23.74 1.85
N GLU A 445 22.44 24.82 1.27
CA GLU A 445 23.85 24.92 0.94
C GLU A 445 24.64 24.60 2.20
N LYS A 446 25.62 23.71 2.01
CA LYS A 446 26.67 23.36 2.96
C LYS A 446 27.14 24.59 3.75
N LYS A 447 26.64 24.77 4.97
CA LYS A 447 27.25 25.63 5.98
C LYS A 447 27.32 24.90 7.31
N PHE A 448 28.07 23.80 7.35
CA PHE A 448 28.64 23.27 8.60
C PHE A 448 29.93 22.51 8.29
N TRP A 449 30.95 23.28 7.91
CA TRP A 449 32.35 23.04 8.29
C TRP A 449 32.93 24.43 8.58
N GLY A 450 32.93 24.77 9.87
CA GLY A 450 33.50 25.96 10.46
C GLY A 450 33.64 25.69 11.94
#